data_AF-A0A2D4PVR6-F1
#
_entry.id   AF-A0A2D4PVR6-F1
#
_cell.length_a   1.000
_cell.length_b   1.000
_cell.length_c   1.000
_cell.angle_alpha   90.00
_cell.angle_beta   90.00
_cell.angle_gamma   90.00
#
_symmetry.space_group_name_H-M   'P 1'
#
loop_
_entity.id
_entity.type
_entity.pdbx_description
1 polymer ?
#
loop_
_entity_poly.entity_id
_entity_poly.type
_entity_poly.pdbx_seq_one_letter_code
_entity_poly.pdbx_strand_id
1 'polypeptide(L)'
;MWWTCMKARKYWTKIHTWLENMKPETFLLGMIQGNYSKGNTYLVLHILTAARIAYAQCWKNPEIPADNIIIKKILECAEMYKLTLKIKGKEVLDYFITWELFYKWLNDKY
;
A
#
# COMPACT_ATOMS: atom_id res chain seq x y z
N MET A 1 4.66 -23.74 -1.10
CA MET A 1 4.10 -22.62 -1.88
C MET A 1 3.30 -21.71 -0.94
N TRP A 2 3.57 -20.41 -0.83
CA TRP A 2 2.83 -19.54 0.11
C TRP A 2 1.35 -19.37 -0.27
N TRP A 3 0.99 -19.57 -1.54
CA TRP A 3 -0.37 -19.45 -2.06
C TRP A 3 -1.30 -20.61 -1.70
N THR A 4 -0.79 -21.73 -1.19
CA THR A 4 -1.62 -22.79 -0.62
C THR A 4 -1.98 -22.52 0.85
N CYS A 5 -1.32 -21.54 1.50
CA CYS A 5 -1.62 -21.15 2.87
C CYS A 5 -2.86 -20.24 2.91
N MET A 6 -3.90 -20.67 3.63
CA MET A 6 -5.14 -19.92 3.77
C MET A 6 -4.93 -18.56 4.47
N LYS A 7 -4.03 -18.49 5.46
CA LYS A 7 -3.69 -17.24 6.16
C LYS A 7 -2.99 -16.25 5.23
N ALA A 8 -2.00 -16.72 4.46
CA ALA A 8 -1.33 -15.90 3.46
C ALA A 8 -2.32 -15.39 2.40
N ARG A 9 -3.21 -16.26 1.90
CA ARG A 9 -4.25 -15.87 0.94
C ARG A 9 -5.17 -14.81 1.53
N LYS A 10 -5.69 -15.01 2.75
CA LYS A 10 -6.53 -14.03 3.46
C LYS A 10 -5.83 -12.68 3.61
N TYR A 11 -4.54 -12.69 3.93
CA TYR A 11 -3.74 -11.47 4.03
C TYR A 11 -3.64 -10.74 2.68
N TRP A 12 -3.21 -11.43 1.62
CA TRP A 12 -3.02 -10.80 0.31
C TRP A 12 -4.33 -10.38 -0.36
N THR A 13 -5.42 -11.12 -0.17
CA THR A 13 -6.76 -10.70 -0.60
C THR A 13 -7.17 -9.40 0.08
N LYS A 14 -6.91 -9.25 1.39
CA LYS A 14 -7.18 -8.00 2.10
C LYS A 14 -6.42 -6.82 1.51
N ILE A 15 -5.10 -6.98 1.29
CA ILE A 15 -4.28 -5.92 0.69
C ILE A 15 -4.77 -5.58 -0.72
N HIS A 16 -5.15 -6.58 -1.52
CA HIS A 16 -5.75 -6.37 -2.83
C HIS A 16 -7.03 -5.54 -2.74
N THR A 17 -7.97 -5.91 -1.86
CA THR A 17 -9.23 -5.15 -1.65
C THR A 17 -8.97 -3.71 -1.21
N TRP A 18 -7.93 -3.44 -0.41
CA TRP A 18 -7.60 -2.06 -0.05
C TRP A 18 -7.14 -1.24 -1.25
N LEU A 19 -6.26 -1.81 -2.07
CA LEU A 19 -5.77 -1.16 -3.29
C LEU A 19 -6.92 -0.95 -4.31
N GLU A 20 -7.81 -1.92 -4.44
CA GLU A 20 -8.99 -1.85 -5.27
C GLU A 20 -9.94 -0.74 -4.81
N ASN A 21 -10.21 -0.62 -3.51
CA ASN A 21 -11.06 0.45 -2.98
C ASN A 21 -10.45 1.86 -3.15
N MET A 22 -9.12 1.98 -3.17
CA MET A 22 -8.45 3.27 -3.43
C MET A 22 -8.52 3.68 -4.90
N LYS A 23 -8.54 2.70 -5.82
CA LYS A 23 -8.48 2.90 -7.27
C LYS A 23 -9.35 1.88 -8.02
N PRO A 24 -10.68 1.90 -7.82
CA PRO A 24 -11.56 0.86 -8.35
C PRO A 24 -11.54 0.81 -9.88
N GLU A 25 -11.40 1.97 -10.54
CA GLU A 25 -11.38 2.05 -12.01
C GLU A 25 -10.21 1.25 -12.62
N THR A 26 -9.10 1.11 -11.88
CA THR A 26 -7.91 0.42 -12.37
C THR A 26 -8.05 -1.11 -12.29
N PHE A 27 -8.75 -1.60 -11.28
CA PHE A 27 -8.97 -3.02 -11.05
C PHE A 27 -10.18 -3.55 -11.84
N LEU A 28 -11.24 -2.76 -11.98
CA LEU A 28 -12.45 -3.15 -12.72
C LEU A 28 -12.20 -3.41 -14.22
N LEU A 29 -11.23 -2.73 -14.82
CA LEU A 29 -10.93 -2.86 -16.26
C LEU A 29 -9.89 -3.93 -16.57
N GLY A 30 -9.40 -4.71 -15.59
CA GLY A 30 -8.25 -5.60 -15.79
C GLY A 30 -6.99 -4.84 -16.25
N MET A 31 -6.99 -3.51 -16.13
CA MET A 31 -6.01 -2.56 -16.63
C MET A 31 -4.77 -2.50 -15.74
N ILE A 32 -4.30 -3.64 -15.23
CA ILE A 32 -2.91 -3.75 -14.77
C ILE A 32 -1.94 -3.45 -15.93
N GLN A 33 -2.43 -3.49 -17.18
CA GLN A 33 -1.72 -3.07 -18.40
C GLN A 33 -2.07 -1.64 -18.88
N GLY A 34 -2.94 -0.90 -18.19
CA GLY A 34 -3.24 0.50 -18.51
C GLY A 34 -2.16 1.44 -17.96
N ASN A 35 -1.88 2.54 -18.65
CA ASN A 35 -0.91 3.57 -18.23
C ASN A 35 -1.24 4.09 -16.83
N TYR A 36 -0.69 3.46 -15.79
CA TYR A 36 -0.69 4.03 -14.45
C TYR A 36 0.00 5.38 -14.53
N SER A 37 -0.61 6.41 -13.93
CA SER A 37 0.18 7.59 -13.62
C SER A 37 1.35 7.15 -12.74
N LYS A 38 2.51 7.77 -12.94
CA LYS A 38 3.72 7.47 -12.17
C LYS A 38 3.42 7.48 -10.67
N GLY A 39 2.64 8.46 -10.19
CA GLY A 39 2.16 8.54 -8.81
C GLY A 39 1.38 7.31 -8.34
N ASN A 40 0.39 6.83 -9.11
CA ASN A 40 -0.40 5.65 -8.74
C ASN A 40 0.48 4.39 -8.66
N THR A 41 1.41 4.20 -9.59
CA THR A 41 2.38 3.10 -9.52
C THR A 41 3.21 3.18 -8.25
N TYR A 42 3.71 4.38 -7.91
CA TYR A 42 4.48 4.59 -6.68
C TYR A 42 3.64 4.28 -5.43
N LEU A 43 2.39 4.73 -5.37
CA LEU A 43 1.52 4.43 -4.23
C LEU A 43 1.33 2.93 -4.03
N VAL A 44 0.96 2.22 -5.10
CA VAL A 44 0.77 0.76 -5.07
C VAL A 44 2.06 0.06 -4.65
N LEU A 45 3.20 0.45 -5.21
CA LEU A 45 4.51 -0.12 -4.85
C LEU A 45 4.85 0.11 -3.37
N HIS A 46 4.62 1.31 -2.83
CA HIS A 46 4.89 1.62 -1.42
C HIS A 46 3.97 0.84 -0.48
N ILE A 47 2.67 0.75 -0.79
CA ILE A 47 1.71 -0.04 0.01
C ILE A 47 2.09 -1.51 0.00
N LEU A 48 2.40 -2.08 -1.17
CA LEU A 48 2.83 -3.47 -1.29
C LEU A 48 4.16 -3.73 -0.56
N THR A 49 5.07 -2.77 -0.55
CA THR A 49 6.34 -2.85 0.19
C THR A 49 6.08 -2.88 1.69
N ALA A 50 5.27 -1.93 2.21
CA ALA A 50 4.88 -1.90 3.61
C ALA A 50 4.15 -3.18 4.05
N ALA A 51 3.24 -3.69 3.21
CA ALA A 51 2.54 -4.95 3.47
C ALA A 51 3.51 -6.14 3.54
N ARG A 52 4.45 -6.26 2.60
CA ARG A 52 5.49 -7.30 2.65
C ARG A 52 6.33 -7.21 3.92
N ILE A 53 6.72 -6.00 4.33
CA ILE A 53 7.49 -5.78 5.57
C ILE A 53 6.66 -6.21 6.78
N ALA A 54 5.41 -5.76 6.90
CA ALA A 54 4.53 -6.12 8.01
C ALA A 54 4.33 -7.65 8.10
N TYR A 55 4.07 -8.29 6.95
CA TYR A 55 3.92 -9.75 6.89
C TYR A 55 5.19 -10.48 7.28
N ALA A 56 6.35 -10.03 6.77
CA ALA A 56 7.64 -10.59 7.11
C ALA A 56 7.99 -10.37 8.59
N GLN A 57 7.60 -9.26 9.22
CA GLN A 57 7.84 -9.04 10.65
C GLN A 57 7.02 -9.99 11.54
N CYS A 58 5.84 -10.40 11.08
CA CYS A 58 5.00 -11.37 11.76
C CYS A 58 5.31 -12.83 11.38
N TRP A 59 6.41 -13.13 10.68
CA TRP A 59 6.68 -14.48 10.14
C TRP A 59 6.77 -15.60 11.18
N LYS A 60 7.11 -15.27 12.44
CA LYS A 60 7.15 -16.22 13.56
C LYS A 60 5.82 -16.33 14.29
N ASN A 61 4.88 -15.42 14.04
CA ASN A 61 3.55 -15.44 14.64
C ASN A 61 2.64 -16.32 13.78
N PRO A 62 1.86 -17.24 14.37
CA PRO A 62 0.86 -17.98 13.60
C PRO A 62 -0.19 -17.06 12.96
N GLU A 63 -0.43 -15.87 13.50
CA GLU A 63 -1.44 -14.92 13.01
C GLU A 63 -0.91 -13.91 11.99
N ILE A 64 -1.81 -13.47 11.10
CA ILE A 64 -1.51 -12.41 10.13
C ILE A 64 -1.43 -11.05 10.84
N PRO A 65 -0.66 -10.08 10.28
CA PRO A 65 -0.63 -8.74 10.83
C PRO A 65 -2.03 -8.12 10.93
N ALA A 66 -2.32 -7.49 12.07
CA ALA A 66 -3.52 -6.70 12.26
C ALA A 66 -3.50 -5.43 11.40
N ASP A 67 -4.68 -4.90 11.08
CA ASP A 67 -4.84 -3.75 10.16
C ASP A 67 -4.02 -2.54 10.61
N ASN A 68 -4.03 -2.23 11.90
CA ASN A 68 -3.26 -1.12 12.49
C ASN A 68 -1.74 -1.27 12.30
N ILE A 69 -1.21 -2.49 12.35
CA ILE A 69 0.22 -2.77 12.12
C ILE A 69 0.57 -2.48 10.66
N ILE A 70 -0.28 -2.91 9.73
CA ILE A 70 -0.10 -2.68 8.29
C ILE A 70 -0.18 -1.18 7.99
N ILE A 71 -1.22 -0.51 8.47
CA ILE A 71 -1.44 0.93 8.30
C ILE A 71 -0.26 1.72 8.87
N LYS A 72 0.21 1.38 10.08
CA LYS A 72 1.39 2.00 10.68
C LYS A 72 2.62 1.87 9.78
N LYS A 73 2.85 0.70 9.17
CA LYS A 73 3.96 0.52 8.22
C LYS A 73 3.79 1.30 6.93
N ILE A 74 2.58 1.43 6.43
CA ILE A 74 2.30 2.28 5.27
C ILE A 74 2.61 3.75 5.58
N LEU A 75 2.19 4.24 6.75
CA LEU A 75 2.48 5.61 7.21
C LEU A 75 3.98 5.86 7.41
N GLU A 76 4.70 4.92 8.01
CA GLU A 76 6.17 5.00 8.14
C GLU A 76 6.84 5.06 6.76
N CYS A 77 6.39 4.26 5.78
CA CYS A 77 6.89 4.34 4.41
C CYS A 77 6.58 5.69 3.74
N ALA A 78 5.40 6.27 3.98
CA ALA A 78 5.02 7.58 3.48
C ALA A 78 5.97 8.67 4.03
N GLU A 79 6.19 8.70 5.34
CA GLU A 79 7.09 9.68 5.96
C GLU A 79 8.53 9.52 5.50
N MET A 80 9.03 8.29 5.35
CA MET A 80 10.36 8.04 4.80
C MET A 80 10.49 8.52 3.35
N TYR A 81 9.45 8.35 2.54
CA TYR A 81 9.44 8.85 1.16
C TYR A 81 9.43 10.38 1.13
N LYS A 82 8.63 11.03 1.99
CA LYS A 82 8.62 12.49 2.16
C LYS A 82 9.99 13.04 2.53
N LEU A 83 10.70 12.39 3.47
CA LEU A 83 12.07 12.74 3.84
C LEU A 83 13.04 12.58 2.65
N THR A 84 12.90 11.49 1.89
CA THR A 84 13.72 11.22 0.70
C THR A 84 13.58 12.32 -0.36
N LEU A 85 12.36 12.83 -0.57
CA LEU A 85 12.12 13.94 -1.50
C LEU A 85 12.78 15.24 -1.04
N LYS A 86 12.67 15.55 0.27
CA LYS A 86 13.35 16.71 0.87
C LYS A 86 14.85 16.66 0.69
N ILE A 87 15.48 15.50 0.97
CA ILE A 87 16.93 15.31 0.80
C ILE A 87 17.34 15.50 -0.67
N LYS A 88 16.48 15.10 -1.61
CA LYS A 88 16.73 15.26 -3.05
C LYS A 88 16.41 16.66 -3.59
N GLY A 89 15.98 17.61 -2.74
CA GLY A 89 15.60 18.96 -3.16
C GLY A 89 14.42 19.01 -4.13
N LYS A 90 13.54 17.99 -4.12
CA LYS A 90 12.38 17.91 -5.02
C LYS A 90 11.15 18.56 -4.38
N GLU A 91 10.30 19.19 -5.20
CA GLU A 91 9.00 19.68 -4.76
C GLU A 91 8.12 18.55 -4.22
N VAL A 92 7.38 18.85 -3.15
CA VAL A 92 6.54 17.90 -2.41
C VAL A 92 5.18 17.69 -3.08
N LEU A 93 4.89 18.37 -4.20
CA LEU A 93 3.59 18.30 -4.86
C LEU A 93 3.26 16.88 -5.33
N ASP A 94 4.24 16.18 -5.91
CA ASP A 94 4.12 14.78 -6.34
C ASP A 94 3.85 13.82 -5.17
N TYR A 95 4.31 14.17 -3.96
CA TYR A 95 4.01 13.41 -2.74
C TYR A 95 2.55 13.55 -2.35
N PHE A 96 2.05 14.78 -2.29
CA PHE A 96 0.69 15.06 -1.84
C PHE A 96 -0.34 14.40 -2.75
N ILE A 97 -0.19 14.54 -4.07
CA ILE A 97 -1.11 13.91 -5.05
C ILE A 97 -1.09 12.39 -4.92
N THR A 98 0.09 11.80 -4.67
CA THR A 98 0.25 10.34 -4.58
C THR A 98 -0.37 9.78 -3.29
N TRP A 99 -0.19 10.46 -2.15
CA TRP A 99 -0.61 9.95 -0.84
C TRP A 99 -2.00 10.41 -0.39
N GLU A 100 -2.55 11.46 -1.00
CA GLU A 100 -3.93 11.93 -0.73
C GLU A 100 -4.97 10.82 -0.91
N LEU A 101 -4.82 9.99 -1.95
CA LEU A 101 -5.69 8.83 -2.18
C LEU A 101 -5.71 7.86 -0.99
N PHE A 102 -4.53 7.59 -0.42
CA PHE A 102 -4.42 6.72 0.75
C PHE A 102 -5.02 7.36 2.01
N TYR A 103 -4.76 8.65 2.25
CA TYR A 103 -5.31 9.35 3.42
C TYR A 103 -6.83 9.48 3.34
N LYS A 104 -7.38 9.78 2.16
CA LYS A 104 -8.83 9.81 1.95
C LYS A 104 -9.45 8.45 2.25
N TRP A 105 -8.90 7.38 1.66
CA TRP A 105 -9.37 6.02 1.95
C TRP A 105 -9.27 5.64 3.43
N LEU A 106 -8.21 6.10 4.12
CA LEU A 106 -8.02 5.82 5.54
C LEU A 106 -9.12 6.48 6.39
N ASN A 107 -9.45 7.75 6.10
CA ASN A 107 -10.50 8.50 6.77
C ASN A 107 -11.91 7.97 6.43
N ASP A 108 -12.14 7.47 5.22
CA ASP A 108 -13.44 6.90 4.83
C ASP A 108 -13.68 5.54 5.52
N LYS A 109 -12.61 4.83 5.89
CA LYS A 109 -12.66 3.50 6.48
C LYS A 109 -12.75 3.50 8.01
N TYR A 110 -12.28 4.54 8.70
CA TYR A 110 -12.21 4.64 10.17
C TYR A 110 -12.68 6.01 10.66
#